data_AF-W7Q7D4-F1
#
_entry.id   AF-W7Q7D4-F1
#
_cell.length_a   1.000
_cell.length_b   1.000
_cell.length_c   1.000
_cell.angle_alpha   90.00
_cell.angle_beta   90.00
_cell.angle_gamma   90.00
#
_symmetry.space_group_name_H-M   'P 1'
#
loop_
_entity.id
_entity.type
_entity.pdbx_description
1 polymer ?
#
loop_
_entity_poly.entity_id
_entity_poly.type
_entity_poly.pdbx_seq_one_letter_code
_entity_poly.pdbx_strand_id
1 'polypeptide(L)'
;MTSARQRSSLLALVTLATLGHLITGSLALQGVGILALVIYLVSLQGQLSRMALGLLAVAALFTLLALWHVESPGMLLFESAGRFAFFATFLVALSLLRLPAYRSRLVRRCGVAMLLQPPGRRYPILSAGSALFGIILNIGVLNLFAGMIEKSNTLEAAQGRAWVQNARQRRMMLALLRGFSLAPLISPMGIGVAVVLSNLPELRWLDLAPFVLGAALVIFLVAGAWIT
;
A
#
# COMPACT_ATOMS: atom_id res chain seq x y z
N MET A 1 13.80 -9.84 -22.49
CA MET A 1 13.03 -10.69 -21.53
C MET A 1 13.83 -11.10 -20.27
N THR A 2 15.08 -10.64 -20.09
CA THR A 2 16.01 -11.07 -19.02
C THR A 2 15.96 -10.22 -17.74
N SER A 3 15.80 -8.90 -17.86
CA SER A 3 15.85 -7.97 -16.70
C SER A 3 14.68 -8.15 -15.70
N ALA A 4 13.47 -8.47 -16.19
CA ALA A 4 12.30 -8.63 -15.31
C ALA A 4 12.42 -9.86 -14.39
N ARG A 5 12.91 -10.99 -14.92
CA ARG A 5 13.14 -12.21 -14.11
C ARG A 5 14.22 -12.00 -13.06
N GLN A 6 15.31 -11.31 -13.43
CA GLN A 6 16.39 -10.96 -12.51
C GLN A 6 15.88 -10.09 -11.33
N ARG A 7 15.02 -9.12 -11.61
CA ARG A 7 14.43 -8.27 -10.56
C ARG A 7 13.50 -9.05 -9.63
N SER A 8 12.69 -9.94 -10.18
CA SER A 8 11.83 -10.81 -9.35
C SER A 8 12.64 -11.78 -8.50
N SER A 9 13.74 -12.34 -9.02
CA SER A 9 14.61 -13.23 -8.23
C SER A 9 15.34 -12.48 -7.12
N LEU A 10 15.77 -11.24 -7.36
CA LEU A 10 16.37 -10.38 -6.34
C LEU A 10 15.37 -10.07 -5.22
N LEU A 11 14.12 -9.70 -5.54
CA LEU A 11 13.09 -9.49 -4.52
C LEU A 11 12.76 -10.76 -3.74
N ALA A 12 12.69 -11.91 -4.42
CA ALA A 12 12.49 -13.19 -3.76
C ALA A 12 13.64 -13.50 -2.79
N LEU A 13 14.88 -13.21 -3.19
CA LEU A 13 16.05 -13.38 -2.34
C LEU A 13 16.04 -12.43 -1.13
N VAL A 14 15.67 -11.17 -1.32
CA VAL A 14 15.43 -10.22 -0.20
C VAL A 14 14.40 -10.79 0.77
N THR A 15 13.27 -11.30 0.27
CA THR A 15 12.20 -11.82 1.11
C THR A 15 12.60 -13.09 1.87
N LEU A 16 13.31 -14.01 1.24
CA LEU A 16 13.76 -15.24 1.88
C LEU A 16 14.85 -14.96 2.93
N ALA A 17 15.81 -14.07 2.62
CA ALA A 17 16.87 -13.69 3.53
C ALA A 17 16.34 -12.96 4.78
N THR A 18 15.40 -12.04 4.61
CA THR A 18 14.78 -11.31 5.72
C THR A 18 13.87 -12.21 6.58
N LEU A 19 13.10 -13.11 5.97
CA LEU A 19 12.34 -14.12 6.73
C LEU A 19 13.28 -15.06 7.50
N GLY A 20 14.37 -15.49 6.89
CA GLY A 20 15.40 -16.30 7.55
C GLY A 20 16.03 -15.57 8.74
N HIS A 21 16.35 -14.27 8.59
CA HIS A 21 16.81 -13.44 9.69
C HIS A 21 15.77 -13.32 10.81
N LEU A 22 14.48 -13.13 10.48
CA LEU A 22 13.42 -12.99 11.46
C LEU A 22 13.23 -14.25 12.32
N ILE A 23 13.50 -15.44 11.77
CA ILE A 23 13.38 -16.73 12.45
C ILE A 23 14.64 -17.05 13.26
N THR A 24 15.83 -16.74 12.73
CA THR A 24 17.11 -17.19 13.30
C THR A 24 17.87 -16.13 14.09
N GLY A 25 17.51 -14.85 13.92
CA GLY A 25 18.26 -13.71 14.47
C GLY A 25 19.63 -13.48 13.82
N SER A 26 19.98 -14.19 12.74
CA SER A 26 21.34 -14.15 12.17
C SER A 26 21.65 -12.85 11.45
N LEU A 27 22.71 -12.15 11.88
CA LEU A 27 23.20 -10.92 11.24
C LEU A 27 23.71 -11.15 9.81
N ALA A 28 24.20 -12.35 9.50
CA ALA A 28 24.67 -12.69 8.16
C ALA A 28 23.51 -12.68 7.13
N LEU A 29 22.35 -13.22 7.51
CA LEU A 29 21.15 -13.21 6.66
C LEU A 29 20.61 -11.80 6.44
N GLN A 30 20.68 -10.94 7.46
CA GLN A 30 20.35 -9.52 7.32
C GLN A 30 21.28 -8.84 6.31
N GLY A 31 22.59 -9.09 6.39
CA GLY A 31 23.57 -8.57 5.43
C GLY A 31 23.29 -8.99 3.99
N VAL A 32 22.97 -10.27 3.77
CA VAL A 32 22.57 -10.80 2.44
C VAL A 32 21.30 -10.11 1.94
N GLY A 33 20.29 -9.95 2.80
CA GLY A 33 19.05 -9.25 2.45
C GLY A 33 19.27 -7.78 2.07
N ILE A 34 20.13 -7.07 2.81
CA ILE A 34 20.50 -5.68 2.52
C ILE A 34 21.24 -5.58 1.18
N LEU A 35 22.24 -6.42 0.94
CA LEU A 35 23.00 -6.43 -0.32
C LEU A 35 22.07 -6.69 -1.53
N ALA A 36 21.18 -7.68 -1.41
CA ALA A 36 20.22 -7.99 -2.45
C ALA A 36 19.26 -6.82 -2.72
N LEU A 37 18.86 -6.10 -1.69
CA LEU A 37 18.00 -4.92 -1.80
C LEU A 37 18.72 -3.74 -2.48
N VAL A 38 19.99 -3.52 -2.14
CA VAL A 38 20.82 -2.50 -2.82
C VAL A 38 20.96 -2.84 -4.30
N ILE A 39 21.27 -4.09 -4.64
CA ILE A 39 21.37 -4.54 -6.04
C ILE A 39 20.03 -4.35 -6.77
N TYR A 40 18.92 -4.65 -6.10
CA TYR A 40 17.58 -4.41 -6.64
C TYR A 40 17.32 -2.92 -6.92
N LEU A 41 17.64 -2.02 -5.99
CA LEU A 41 17.48 -0.58 -6.16
C LEU A 41 18.35 -0.03 -7.28
N VAL A 42 19.60 -0.48 -7.38
CA VAL A 42 20.51 -0.10 -8.48
C VAL A 42 19.95 -0.54 -9.83
N SER A 43 19.37 -1.75 -9.92
CA SER A 43 18.68 -2.22 -11.13
C SER A 43 17.45 -1.36 -11.52
N LEU A 44 16.90 -0.59 -10.57
CA LEU A 44 15.75 0.29 -10.76
C LEU A 44 16.12 1.75 -11.08
N GLN A 45 17.41 2.11 -11.11
CA GLN A 45 17.87 3.50 -11.29
C GLN A 45 17.23 4.22 -12.50
N GLY A 46 17.04 3.52 -13.62
CA GLY A 46 16.43 4.09 -14.83
C GLY A 46 14.90 4.14 -14.86
N GLN A 47 14.22 3.64 -13.83
CA GLN A 47 12.74 3.54 -13.77
C GLN A 47 12.12 4.28 -12.57
N LEU A 48 12.95 4.91 -11.73
CA LEU A 48 12.47 5.68 -10.59
C LEU A 48 11.77 6.96 -11.05
N SER A 49 10.63 7.26 -10.42
CA SER A 49 9.95 8.53 -10.62
C SER A 49 10.79 9.68 -10.01
N ARG A 50 10.56 10.92 -10.49
CA ARG A 50 11.20 12.12 -9.91
C ARG A 50 10.95 12.25 -8.39
N MET A 51 9.77 11.84 -7.94
CA MET A 51 9.43 11.81 -6.51
C MET A 51 10.30 10.81 -5.74
N ALA A 52 10.52 9.61 -6.28
CA ALA A 52 11.36 8.60 -5.66
C ALA A 52 12.83 9.05 -5.60
N LEU A 53 13.33 9.70 -6.66
CA LEU A 53 14.66 10.32 -6.65
C LEU A 53 14.78 11.42 -5.59
N GLY A 54 13.76 12.27 -5.43
CA GLY A 54 13.73 13.28 -4.38
C GLY A 54 13.79 12.67 -2.97
N LEU A 55 13.02 11.61 -2.72
CA LEU A 55 13.07 10.88 -1.45
C LEU A 55 14.45 10.24 -1.19
N LEU A 56 15.09 9.67 -2.22
CA LEU A 56 16.44 9.12 -2.11
C LEU A 56 17.48 10.20 -1.79
N ALA A 57 17.36 11.39 -2.38
CA ALA A 57 18.24 12.51 -2.09
C ALA A 57 18.10 12.99 -0.63
N VAL A 58 16.87 13.08 -0.13
CA VAL A 58 16.59 13.41 1.28
C VAL A 58 17.15 12.33 2.21
N ALA A 59 16.96 11.05 1.88
CA ALA A 59 17.54 9.95 2.65
C ALA A 59 19.08 9.99 2.67
N ALA A 60 19.72 10.32 1.54
CA ALA A 60 21.16 10.50 1.45
C ALA A 60 21.64 11.68 2.32
N LEU A 61 20.90 12.79 2.36
CA LEU A 61 21.20 13.91 3.24
C LEU A 61 21.14 13.51 4.72
N PHE A 62 20.09 12.81 5.15
CA PHE A 62 20.00 12.31 6.52
C PHE A 62 21.09 11.29 6.85
N THR A 63 21.49 10.48 5.87
CA THR A 63 22.62 9.54 6.01
C THR A 63 23.92 10.30 6.26
N LEU A 64 24.20 11.35 5.47
CA LEU A 64 25.37 12.22 5.66
C LEU A 64 25.37 12.93 7.03
N LEU A 65 24.21 13.42 7.48
CA LEU A 65 24.07 14.02 8.80
C LEU A 65 24.33 12.99 9.93
N ALA A 66 23.83 11.76 9.78
CA ALA A 66 24.07 10.69 10.73
C ALA A 66 25.56 10.28 10.79
N LEU A 67 26.27 10.29 9.65
CA LEU A 67 27.71 10.07 9.61
C LEU A 67 28.50 11.13 10.41
N TRP A 68 27.97 12.36 10.53
CA TRP A 68 28.62 13.44 11.28
C TRP A 68 28.29 13.47 12.77
N HIS A 69 27.10 13.03 13.18
CA HIS A 69 26.64 13.19 14.57
C HIS A 69 26.75 11.93 15.45
N VAL A 70 26.93 10.75 14.86
CA VAL A 70 26.84 9.47 15.58
C VAL A 70 28.22 8.81 15.67
N GLU A 71 28.60 8.33 16.86
CA GLU A 71 29.89 7.67 17.10
C GLU A 71 30.02 6.31 16.39
N SER A 72 28.90 5.60 16.20
CA SER A 72 28.85 4.29 15.51
C SER A 72 27.87 4.28 14.32
N PRO A 73 28.15 5.03 13.24
CA PRO A 73 27.21 5.18 12.14
C PRO A 73 26.97 3.88 11.38
N GLY A 74 27.98 3.00 11.28
CA GLY A 74 27.87 1.74 10.55
C GLY A 74 26.79 0.81 11.11
N MET A 75 26.69 0.68 12.44
CA MET A 75 25.69 -0.16 13.09
C MET A 75 24.28 0.43 12.91
N LEU A 76 24.14 1.76 13.06
CA LEU A 76 22.87 2.45 12.84
C LEU A 76 22.37 2.29 11.40
N LEU A 77 23.26 2.41 10.42
CA LEU A 77 22.93 2.21 9.01
C LEU A 77 22.58 0.75 8.72
N PHE A 78 23.28 -0.20 9.32
CA PHE A 78 22.99 -1.63 9.17
C PHE A 78 21.61 -2.01 9.73
N GLU A 79 21.26 -1.52 10.93
CA GLU A 79 19.92 -1.71 11.49
C GLU A 79 18.84 -1.04 10.64
N SER A 80 19.08 0.20 10.21
CA SER A 80 18.14 0.96 9.38
C SER A 80 17.89 0.28 8.03
N ALA A 81 18.95 -0.24 7.40
CA ALA A 81 18.85 -1.01 6.17
C ALA A 81 18.11 -2.34 6.39
N GLY A 82 18.29 -2.99 7.55
CA GLY A 82 17.51 -4.17 7.94
C GLY A 82 16.01 -3.88 8.03
N ARG A 83 15.63 -2.76 8.67
CA ARG A 83 14.23 -2.30 8.75
C ARG A 83 13.66 -2.01 7.36
N PHE A 84 14.46 -1.42 6.47
CA PHE A 84 14.06 -1.16 5.09
C PHE A 84 13.84 -2.47 4.30
N ALA A 85 14.72 -3.46 4.46
CA ALA A 85 14.57 -4.79 3.86
C ALA A 85 13.34 -5.54 4.39
N PHE A 86 13.05 -5.42 5.68
CA PHE A 86 11.81 -5.92 6.28
C PHE A 86 10.58 -5.26 5.64
N PHE A 87 10.58 -3.93 5.49
CA PHE A 87 9.47 -3.20 4.87
C PHE A 87 9.24 -3.62 3.42
N ALA A 88 10.31 -3.77 2.63
CA ALA A 88 10.23 -4.29 1.27
C ALA A 88 9.60 -5.69 1.23
N THR A 89 10.04 -6.57 2.13
CA THR A 89 9.52 -7.95 2.25
C THR A 89 8.05 -7.97 2.64
N PHE A 90 7.67 -7.10 3.58
CA PHE A 90 6.28 -6.90 3.97
C PHE A 90 5.41 -6.48 2.79
N LEU A 91 5.84 -5.50 1.99
CA LEU A 91 5.11 -5.09 0.78
C LEU A 91 5.01 -6.20 -0.27
N VAL A 92 6.05 -7.02 -0.43
CA VAL A 92 6.02 -8.19 -1.32
C VAL A 92 5.03 -9.23 -0.80
N ALA A 93 5.01 -9.50 0.51
CA ALA A 93 4.04 -10.41 1.12
C ALA A 93 2.60 -9.93 0.92
N LEU A 94 2.32 -8.63 1.14
CA LEU A 94 1.01 -8.04 0.83
C LEU A 94 0.64 -8.18 -0.65
N SER A 95 1.62 -8.01 -1.54
CA SER A 95 1.42 -8.18 -2.99
C SER A 95 1.15 -9.64 -3.37
N LEU A 96 1.72 -10.60 -2.65
CA LEU A 96 1.44 -12.02 -2.82
C LEU A 96 0.04 -12.39 -2.30
N LEU A 97 -0.40 -11.83 -1.17
CA LEU A 97 -1.76 -12.02 -0.64
C LEU A 97 -2.86 -11.54 -1.60
N ARG A 98 -2.53 -10.60 -2.50
CA ARG A 98 -3.43 -10.18 -3.56
C ARG A 98 -3.70 -11.27 -4.60
N LEU A 99 -2.78 -12.19 -4.86
CA LEU A 99 -2.95 -13.25 -5.88
C LEU A 99 -4.17 -14.15 -5.63
N PRO A 100 -4.39 -14.72 -4.42
CA PRO A 100 -5.60 -15.47 -4.13
C PRO A 100 -6.85 -14.59 -4.14
N ALA A 101 -6.76 -13.33 -3.67
CA ALA A 101 -7.88 -12.39 -3.74
C ALA A 101 -8.33 -12.10 -5.18
N TYR A 102 -7.40 -12.00 -6.13
CA TYR A 102 -7.69 -11.86 -7.56
C TYR A 102 -8.37 -13.07 -8.17
N ARG A 103 -8.02 -14.27 -7.70
CA ARG A 103 -8.64 -15.53 -8.15
C ARG A 103 -10.02 -15.76 -7.52
N SER A 104 -10.36 -15.05 -6.45
CA SER A 104 -11.67 -15.16 -5.83
C SER A 104 -12.77 -14.57 -6.73
N ARG A 105 -13.68 -15.44 -7.18
CA ARG A 105 -14.83 -15.05 -7.98
C ARG A 105 -15.76 -14.08 -7.23
N LEU A 106 -15.86 -14.20 -5.91
CA LEU A 106 -16.72 -13.34 -5.08
C LEU A 106 -16.20 -11.90 -5.03
N VAL A 107 -14.90 -11.72 -4.73
CA VAL A 107 -14.27 -10.38 -4.68
C VAL A 107 -14.41 -9.68 -6.02
N ARG A 108 -14.16 -10.39 -7.12
CA ARG A 108 -14.32 -9.86 -8.47
C ARG A 108 -15.78 -9.49 -8.79
N ARG A 109 -16.75 -10.33 -8.43
CA ARG A 109 -18.19 -10.03 -8.64
C ARG A 109 -18.62 -8.78 -7.86
N CYS A 110 -18.22 -8.66 -6.60
CA CYS A 110 -18.50 -7.48 -5.79
C CYS A 110 -17.87 -6.22 -6.41
N GLY A 111 -16.58 -6.26 -6.77
CA GLY A 111 -15.90 -5.12 -7.39
C GLY A 111 -16.55 -4.67 -8.71
N VAL A 112 -16.95 -5.61 -9.57
CA VAL A 112 -17.68 -5.30 -10.80
C VAL A 112 -19.06 -4.72 -10.52
N ALA A 113 -19.82 -5.30 -9.59
CA ALA A 113 -21.15 -4.81 -9.21
C ALA A 113 -21.10 -3.38 -8.65
N MET A 114 -20.04 -3.02 -7.94
CA MET A 114 -19.79 -1.66 -7.45
C MET A 114 -19.46 -0.67 -8.57
N LEU A 115 -18.69 -1.09 -9.57
CA LEU A 115 -18.31 -0.25 -10.71
C LEU A 115 -19.45 -0.03 -11.70
N LEU A 116 -20.40 -0.96 -11.79
CA LEU A 116 -21.58 -0.87 -12.66
C LEU A 116 -22.75 -0.07 -12.06
N GLN A 117 -22.58 0.52 -10.88
CA GLN A 117 -23.60 1.36 -10.25
C GLN A 117 -23.84 2.66 -11.05
N PRO A 118 -25.06 3.22 -10.99
CA PRO A 118 -25.38 4.48 -11.66
C PRO A 118 -24.49 5.63 -11.15
N PRO A 119 -24.27 6.69 -11.96
CA PRO A 119 -23.25 7.71 -11.71
C PRO A 119 -23.30 8.35 -10.32
N GLY A 120 -24.50 8.60 -9.79
CA GLY A 120 -24.68 9.21 -8.46
C GLY A 120 -24.32 8.29 -7.29
N ARG A 121 -24.43 6.96 -7.45
CA ARG A 121 -24.14 5.97 -6.40
C ARG A 121 -22.75 5.34 -6.54
N ARG A 122 -22.15 5.40 -7.73
CA ARG A 122 -20.88 4.74 -8.04
C ARG A 122 -19.74 5.19 -7.13
N TYR A 123 -19.55 6.49 -6.95
CA TYR A 123 -18.45 7.04 -6.17
C TYR A 123 -18.55 6.72 -4.66
N PRO A 124 -19.69 6.95 -3.98
CA PRO A 124 -19.80 6.61 -2.56
C PRO A 124 -19.71 5.10 -2.32
N ILE A 125 -20.30 4.27 -3.20
CA ILE A 125 -20.18 2.80 -3.09
C ILE A 125 -18.72 2.38 -3.28
N LEU A 126 -18.03 2.94 -4.28
CA LEU A 126 -16.62 2.65 -4.51
C LEU A 126 -15.77 3.04 -3.31
N SER A 127 -15.97 4.21 -2.72
CA SER A 127 -15.27 4.63 -1.51
C SER A 127 -15.58 3.72 -0.31
N ALA A 128 -16.86 3.41 -0.06
CA ALA A 128 -17.24 2.56 1.07
C ALA A 128 -16.67 1.14 0.95
N GLY A 129 -16.78 0.50 -0.22
CA GLY A 129 -16.19 -0.82 -0.39
C GLY A 129 -14.67 -0.79 -0.45
N SER A 130 -14.05 0.31 -0.90
CA SER A 130 -12.58 0.45 -0.79
C SER A 130 -12.12 0.51 0.68
N ALA A 131 -12.89 1.14 1.55
CA ALA A 131 -12.63 1.11 3.00
C ALA A 131 -12.75 -0.31 3.56
N LEU A 132 -13.84 -1.02 3.26
CA LEU A 132 -14.10 -2.38 3.75
C LEU A 132 -13.10 -3.41 3.21
N PHE A 133 -12.90 -3.45 1.88
CA PHE A 133 -11.92 -4.33 1.27
C PHE A 133 -10.49 -3.95 1.63
N GLY A 134 -10.24 -2.67 1.96
CA GLY A 134 -8.96 -2.23 2.50
C GLY A 134 -8.63 -2.80 3.87
N ILE A 135 -9.62 -3.11 4.71
CA ILE A 135 -9.40 -3.82 5.99
C ILE A 135 -8.83 -5.22 5.74
N ILE A 136 -9.36 -5.92 4.72
CA ILE A 136 -9.02 -7.31 4.42
C ILE A 136 -7.75 -7.41 3.58
N LEU A 137 -7.61 -6.55 2.56
CA LEU A 137 -6.58 -6.64 1.53
C LEU A 137 -5.47 -5.59 1.67
N ASN A 138 -5.57 -4.70 2.67
CA ASN A 138 -4.66 -3.57 2.86
C ASN A 138 -4.42 -2.83 1.53
N ILE A 139 -3.18 -2.46 1.20
CA ILE A 139 -2.80 -1.77 -0.03
C ILE A 139 -3.08 -2.58 -1.31
N GLY A 140 -3.30 -3.89 -1.18
CA GLY A 140 -3.68 -4.77 -2.29
C GLY A 140 -5.02 -4.39 -2.95
N VAL A 141 -5.94 -3.77 -2.21
CA VAL A 141 -7.23 -3.30 -2.75
C VAL A 141 -7.05 -2.21 -3.80
N LEU A 142 -6.08 -1.30 -3.60
CA LEU A 142 -5.83 -0.19 -4.52
C LEU A 142 -5.45 -0.72 -5.90
N ASN A 143 -4.51 -1.66 -5.92
CA ASN A 143 -4.07 -2.26 -7.17
C ASN A 143 -5.17 -3.11 -7.83
N LEU A 144 -6.00 -3.78 -7.04
CA LEU A 144 -7.13 -4.57 -7.54
C LEU A 144 -8.19 -3.69 -8.20
N PHE A 145 -8.64 -2.65 -7.50
CA PHE A 145 -9.71 -1.78 -7.97
C PHE A 145 -9.19 -0.88 -9.10
N ALA A 146 -7.94 -0.42 -9.07
CA ALA A 146 -7.32 0.30 -10.17
C ALA A 146 -7.38 -0.51 -11.49
N GLY A 147 -6.94 -1.77 -11.47
CA GLY A 147 -6.99 -2.62 -12.65
C GLY A 147 -8.41 -2.93 -13.12
N MET A 148 -9.38 -3.02 -12.21
CA MET A 148 -10.79 -3.17 -12.59
C MET A 148 -11.39 -1.87 -13.15
N ILE A 149 -11.03 -0.71 -12.61
CA ILE A 149 -11.45 0.61 -13.11
C ILE A 149 -10.96 0.77 -14.55
N GLU A 150 -9.67 0.54 -14.80
CA GLU A 150 -9.07 0.60 -16.15
C GLU A 150 -9.79 -0.34 -17.12
N LYS A 151 -10.03 -1.60 -16.71
CA LYS A 151 -10.73 -2.57 -17.56
C LYS A 151 -12.21 -2.24 -17.80
N SER A 152 -12.88 -1.61 -16.84
CA SER A 152 -14.31 -1.26 -16.94
C SER A 152 -14.56 0.05 -17.69
N ASN A 153 -13.57 0.94 -17.77
CA ASN A 153 -13.72 2.28 -18.34
C ASN A 153 -13.28 2.28 -19.82
N THR A 154 -14.07 1.63 -20.67
CA THR A 154 -13.79 1.51 -22.11
C THR A 154 -14.14 2.79 -22.88
N LEU A 155 -13.48 3.01 -24.01
CA LEU A 155 -13.76 4.14 -24.91
C LEU A 155 -15.20 4.09 -25.47
N GLU A 156 -15.72 2.89 -25.73
CA GLU A 156 -17.11 2.67 -26.17
C GLU A 156 -18.12 3.20 -25.12
N ALA A 157 -17.91 2.88 -23.84
CA ALA A 157 -18.72 3.41 -22.75
C ALA A 157 -18.55 4.94 -22.55
N ALA A 158 -17.50 5.52 -23.15
CA ALA A 158 -17.23 6.94 -23.20
C ALA A 158 -17.78 7.64 -24.45
N GLN A 159 -18.58 6.97 -25.27
CA GLN A 159 -19.11 7.51 -26.54
C GLN A 159 -17.96 8.02 -27.45
N GLY A 160 -16.80 7.36 -27.40
CA GLY A 160 -15.61 7.75 -28.17
C GLY A 160 -14.85 8.97 -27.63
N ARG A 161 -15.27 9.57 -26.50
CA ARG A 161 -14.66 10.79 -25.96
C ARG A 161 -13.58 10.49 -24.92
N ALA A 162 -12.31 10.58 -25.32
CA ALA A 162 -11.15 10.33 -24.44
C ALA A 162 -11.13 11.22 -23.17
N TRP A 163 -11.59 12.47 -23.25
CA TRP A 163 -11.66 13.36 -22.09
C TRP A 163 -12.64 12.86 -21.02
N VAL A 164 -13.77 12.26 -21.44
CA VAL A 164 -14.79 11.70 -20.53
C VAL A 164 -14.24 10.46 -19.84
N GLN A 165 -13.50 9.63 -20.57
CA GLN A 165 -12.82 8.45 -20.03
C GLN A 165 -11.82 8.86 -18.94
N ASN A 166 -10.93 9.81 -19.23
CA ASN A 166 -9.93 10.29 -18.27
C ASN A 166 -10.57 10.94 -17.04
N ALA A 167 -11.62 11.75 -17.22
CA ALA A 167 -12.35 12.34 -16.10
C ALA A 167 -13.01 11.27 -15.22
N ARG A 168 -13.61 10.24 -15.83
CA ARG A 168 -14.20 9.10 -15.10
C ARG A 168 -13.16 8.31 -14.32
N GLN A 169 -12.04 7.98 -14.96
CA GLN A 169 -10.93 7.27 -14.31
C GLN A 169 -10.39 8.06 -13.12
N ARG A 170 -10.12 9.36 -13.30
CA ARG A 170 -9.63 10.23 -12.22
C ARG A 170 -10.60 10.27 -11.04
N ARG A 171 -11.90 10.46 -11.28
CA ARG A 171 -12.92 10.48 -10.22
C ARG A 171 -13.03 9.14 -9.48
N MET A 172 -12.95 8.02 -10.21
CA MET A 172 -12.98 6.69 -9.58
C MET A 172 -11.73 6.41 -8.78
N MET A 173 -10.57 6.84 -9.26
CA MET A 173 -9.31 6.70 -8.53
C MET A 173 -9.28 7.55 -7.27
N LEU A 174 -9.81 8.77 -7.32
CA LEU A 174 -9.97 9.62 -6.14
C LEU A 174 -10.95 9.00 -5.14
N ALA A 175 -12.07 8.44 -5.59
CA ALA A 175 -13.01 7.75 -4.72
C ALA A 175 -12.40 6.50 -4.06
N LEU A 176 -11.65 5.70 -4.82
CA LEU A 176 -10.89 4.55 -4.31
C LEU A 176 -9.87 4.97 -3.24
N LEU A 177 -9.04 5.97 -3.55
CA LEU A 177 -8.02 6.46 -2.63
C LEU A 177 -8.63 7.00 -1.34
N ARG A 178 -9.71 7.80 -1.42
CA ARG A 178 -10.44 8.33 -0.25
C ARG A 178 -11.00 7.22 0.63
N GLY A 179 -11.63 6.21 0.02
CA GLY A 179 -12.15 5.06 0.75
C GLY A 179 -11.03 4.27 1.41
N PHE A 180 -9.94 4.04 0.70
CA PHE A 180 -8.77 3.36 1.24
C PHE A 180 -8.12 4.12 2.40
N SER A 181 -8.11 5.46 2.39
CA SER A 181 -7.60 6.27 3.51
C SER A 181 -8.35 6.01 4.83
N LEU A 182 -9.61 5.58 4.76
CA LEU A 182 -10.40 5.20 5.93
C LEU A 182 -10.10 3.78 6.41
N ALA A 183 -9.56 2.91 5.55
CA ALA A 183 -9.34 1.51 5.90
C ALA A 183 -8.37 1.31 7.08
N PRO A 184 -7.20 1.99 7.16
CA PRO A 184 -6.33 1.89 8.33
C PRO A 184 -6.96 2.45 9.61
N LEU A 185 -7.89 3.41 9.48
CA LEU A 185 -8.57 4.00 10.62
C LEU A 185 -9.56 3.00 11.23
N ILE A 186 -10.36 2.34 10.39
CA ILE A 186 -11.39 1.37 10.82
C ILE A 186 -10.79 -0.01 11.13
N SER A 187 -9.62 -0.34 10.58
CA SER A 187 -9.03 -1.67 10.74
C SER A 187 -8.58 -1.94 12.18
N PRO A 188 -8.98 -3.07 12.80
CA PRO A 188 -8.47 -3.49 14.10
C PRO A 188 -6.95 -3.68 14.12
N MET A 189 -6.38 -4.03 12.96
CA MET A 189 -4.94 -4.21 12.76
C MET A 189 -4.25 -2.93 12.24
N GLY A 190 -4.97 -1.80 12.18
CA GLY A 190 -4.41 -0.53 11.77
C GLY A 190 -3.44 0.02 12.80
N ILE A 191 -2.32 0.61 12.35
CA ILE A 191 -1.27 1.17 13.22
C ILE A 191 -1.87 2.14 14.26
N GLY A 192 -2.82 2.99 13.86
CA GLY A 192 -3.46 3.94 14.76
C GLY A 192 -4.23 3.26 15.91
N VAL A 193 -5.01 2.24 15.60
CA VAL A 193 -5.76 1.46 16.59
C VAL A 193 -4.79 0.67 17.49
N ALA A 194 -3.76 0.07 16.91
CA ALA A 194 -2.74 -0.66 17.66
C ALA A 194 -2.02 0.24 18.67
N VAL A 195 -1.65 1.46 18.28
CA VAL A 195 -1.00 2.43 19.19
C VAL A 195 -1.93 2.80 20.34
N VAL A 196 -3.21 3.07 20.09
CA VAL A 196 -4.16 3.41 21.17
C VAL A 196 -4.35 2.25 22.14
N LEU A 197 -4.58 1.04 21.63
CA LEU A 197 -4.74 -0.16 22.47
C LEU A 197 -3.47 -0.50 23.25
N SER A 198 -2.29 -0.18 22.72
CA SER A 198 -1.01 -0.38 23.42
C SER A 198 -0.82 0.59 24.59
N ASN A 199 -1.35 1.81 24.49
CA ASN A 199 -1.23 2.82 25.54
C ASN A 199 -2.36 2.73 26.57
N LEU A 200 -3.49 2.11 26.22
CA LEU A 200 -4.67 1.96 27.08
C LEU A 200 -5.10 0.48 27.12
N PRO A 201 -4.40 -0.38 27.89
CA PRO A 201 -4.60 -1.82 27.88
C PRO A 201 -5.96 -2.26 28.44
N GLU A 202 -6.68 -1.38 29.14
CA GLU A 202 -8.03 -1.66 29.64
C GLU A 202 -9.12 -1.54 28.57
N LEU A 203 -8.84 -0.88 27.43
CA LEU A 203 -9.80 -0.75 26.35
C LEU A 203 -9.75 -1.96 25.41
N ARG A 204 -10.91 -2.53 25.10
CA ARG A 204 -11.04 -3.55 24.06
C ARG A 204 -11.38 -2.87 22.74
N TRP A 205 -11.03 -3.53 21.63
CA TRP A 205 -11.37 -3.03 20.30
C TRP A 205 -12.88 -2.77 20.12
N LEU A 206 -13.73 -3.60 20.74
CA LEU A 206 -15.19 -3.44 20.70
C LEU A 206 -15.67 -2.13 21.33
N ASP A 207 -14.98 -1.65 22.36
CA ASP A 207 -15.32 -0.39 23.05
C ASP A 207 -14.90 0.83 22.21
N LEU A 208 -13.83 0.67 21.43
CA LEU A 208 -13.26 1.69 20.56
C LEU A 208 -13.93 1.73 19.16
N ALA A 209 -14.44 0.60 18.69
CA ALA A 209 -15.10 0.42 17.40
C ALA A 209 -16.18 1.47 17.10
N PRO A 210 -17.14 1.80 18.00
CA PRO A 210 -18.18 2.78 17.69
C PRO A 210 -17.62 4.19 17.44
N PHE A 211 -16.58 4.60 18.18
CA PHE A 211 -15.94 5.90 18.00
C PHE A 211 -15.16 5.98 16.69
N VAL A 212 -14.40 4.93 16.37
CA VAL A 212 -13.63 4.84 15.13
C VAL A 212 -14.55 4.77 13.91
N LEU A 213 -15.62 3.99 13.97
CA LEU A 213 -16.63 3.93 12.91
C LEU A 213 -17.36 5.26 12.76
N GLY A 214 -17.70 5.93 13.87
CA GLY A 214 -18.29 7.27 13.86
C GLY A 214 -17.38 8.32 13.22
N ALA A 215 -16.10 8.35 13.61
CA ALA A 215 -15.10 9.23 13.01
C ALA A 215 -14.93 8.95 11.51
N ALA A 216 -14.85 7.67 11.12
CA ALA A 216 -14.78 7.29 9.72
C ALA A 216 -16.01 7.71 8.93
N LEU A 217 -17.21 7.61 9.50
CA LEU A 217 -18.45 8.06 8.89
C LEU A 217 -18.47 9.58 8.69
N VAL A 218 -18.06 10.35 9.70
CA VAL A 218 -17.95 11.82 9.59
C VAL A 218 -16.95 12.20 8.49
N ILE A 219 -15.76 11.59 8.47
CA ILE A 219 -14.75 11.85 7.44
C ILE A 219 -15.29 11.45 6.06
N PHE A 220 -16.02 10.33 5.95
CA PHE A 220 -16.63 9.88 4.71
C PHE A 220 -17.69 10.87 4.20
N LEU A 221 -18.58 11.37 5.07
CA LEU A 221 -19.61 12.34 4.71
C LEU A 221 -19.01 13.68 4.31
N VAL A 222 -18.04 14.18 5.08
CA VAL A 222 -17.30 15.40 4.74
C VAL A 222 -16.60 15.20 3.40
N ALA A 223 -15.81 14.14 3.22
CA ALA A 223 -15.10 13.88 1.96
C ALA A 223 -16.04 13.62 0.75
N GLY A 224 -17.26 13.15 0.99
CA GLY A 224 -18.31 12.97 -0.02
C GLY A 224 -18.96 14.28 -0.46
N ALA A 225 -19.12 15.23 0.45
CA ALA A 225 -19.71 16.54 0.17
C ALA A 225 -18.88 17.41 -0.80
N TRP A 226 -17.57 17.16 -0.92
CA TRP A 226 -16.67 17.86 -1.87
C TRP A 226 -16.71 17.30 -3.31
N ILE A 227 -17.58 16.32 -3.63
CA ILE A 227 -17.66 15.67 -4.95
C ILE A 227 -18.91 16.09 -5.75
N THR A 228 -19.94 16.60 -5.07
CA THR A 228 -21.09 17.27 -5.71
C THR A 228 -20.73 18.67 -6.12
#